data_AF-A0ABD0AMZ4-F1
#
_entry.id   AF-A0ABD0AMZ4-F1
#
_cell.length_a   1.000
_cell.length_b   1.000
_cell.length_c   1.000
_cell.angle_alpha   90.00
_cell.angle_beta   90.00
_cell.angle_gamma   90.00
#
_symmetry.space_group_name_H-M   'P 1'
#
loop_
_entity.id
_entity.type
_entity.pdbx_description
1 polymer ?
#
loop_
_entity_poly.entity_id
_entity_poly.type
_entity_poly.pdbx_seq_one_letter_code
_entity_poly.pdbx_strand_id
1 'polypeptide(L)' 'MRRPIVLFCSQTGERYLTTKNKANTPDRLRLLKYSAKLRRRVWFVEE' A
#
# COMPACT_ATOMS: atom_id res chain seq x y z
N MET A 1 -2.42 18.47 -3.02
CA MET A 1 -3.29 18.12 -1.87
C MET A 1 -3.20 16.62 -1.63
N ARG A 2 -2.99 16.16 -0.39
CA ARG A 2 -2.88 14.71 -0.09
C ARG A 2 -4.28 14.09 -0.14
N ARG A 3 -4.41 12.94 -0.80
CA ARG A 3 -5.65 12.16 -0.90
C ARG A 3 -5.47 10.80 -0.24
N PRO A 4 -6.50 10.23 0.39
CA PRO A 4 -6.45 8.86 0.89
C PRO A 4 -6.38 7.88 -0.28
N ILE A 5 -5.59 6.82 -0.11
CA ILE A 5 -5.44 5.70 -1.03
C ILE A 5 -5.40 4.40 -0.22
N VAL A 6 -5.80 3.29 -0.87
CA VAL A 6 -5.75 1.95 -0.26
C VAL A 6 -4.55 1.20 -0.84
N LEU A 7 -3.81 0.53 0.03
CA LEU A 7 -2.75 -0.40 -0.34
C LEU A 7 -3.23 -1.82 -0.09
N PHE A 8 -3.19 -2.66 -1.11
CA PHE A 8 -3.65 -4.05 -1.06
C PHE A 8 -2.47 -5.03 -1.13
N CYS A 9 -2.52 -6.09 -0.34
CA CYS A 9 -1.60 -7.22 -0.46
C CYS A 9 -2.24 -8.37 -1.23
N SER A 10 -1.66 -8.70 -2.39
CA SER A 10 -2.13 -9.81 -3.23
C SER A 10 -2.00 -11.19 -2.59
N GLN A 11 -1.13 -11.37 -1.58
CA GLN A 11 -0.90 -12.68 -0.96
C GLN A 11 -1.88 -12.96 0.19
N THR A 12 -2.27 -11.95 0.95
CA THR A 12 -3.00 -12.10 2.22
C THR A 12 -4.38 -11.47 2.25
N GLY A 13 -4.71 -10.67 1.22
CA GLY A 13 -5.95 -9.89 1.14
C GLY A 13 -6.00 -8.71 2.12
N GLU A 14 -4.88 -8.37 2.77
CA GLU A 14 -4.81 -7.27 3.73
C GLU A 14 -4.87 -5.92 3.02
N ARG A 15 -5.56 -4.96 3.65
CA ARG A 15 -5.71 -3.59 3.15
C ARG A 15 -5.18 -2.59 4.18
N TYR A 16 -4.42 -1.61 3.72
CA TYR A 16 -3.98 -0.47 4.53
C TYR A 16 -4.45 0.83 3.92
N LEU A 17 -4.98 1.71 4.76
CA LEU A 17 -5.29 3.07 4.38
C LEU A 17 -4.04 3.94 4.56
N THR A 18 -3.65 4.66 3.51
CA THR A 18 -2.59 5.67 3.60
C THR A 18 -2.99 6.91 2.82
N THR A 19 -2.15 7.94 2.83
CA THR A 19 -2.36 9.14 2.04
C THR A 19 -1.19 9.39 1.11
N LYS A 20 -1.48 9.87 -0.09
CA LYS A 20 -0.49 10.21 -1.10
C LYS A 20 -0.81 11.55 -1.73
N ASN A 21 0.22 12.30 -2.09
CA ASN A 21 0.07 13.45 -2.98
C ASN A 21 0.29 13.01 -4.44
N LYS A 22 -0.80 12.84 -5.20
CA LYS A 22 -0.75 12.39 -6.61
C LYS A 22 0.02 13.36 -7.53
N ALA A 23 0.17 14.64 -7.16
CA ALA A 23 0.93 15.61 -7.94
C ALA A 23 2.45 15.35 -7.86
N ASN A 24 2.95 15.00 -6.67
CA ASN A 24 4.38 14.76 -6.47
C ASN A 24 4.77 13.30 -6.78
N THR A 25 3.81 12.38 -6.69
CA THR A 25 4.02 10.95 -6.91
C THR A 25 2.84 10.40 -7.74
N PRO A 26 2.90 10.51 -9.08
CA PRO A 26 1.81 10.08 -9.96
C PRO A 26 1.74 8.55 -10.10
N ASP A 27 2.89 7.87 -10.09
CA ASP A 27 3.08 6.41 -10.23
C ASP A 27 2.47 5.60 -9.07
N ARG A 28 1.88 4.43 -9.35
CA ARG A 28 1.24 3.58 -8.33
C ARG A 28 2.21 3.23 -7.20
N LEU A 29 1.79 3.48 -5.96
CA LEU A 29 2.61 3.19 -4.77
C LEU A 29 2.82 1.69 -4.61
N ARG A 30 4.08 1.29 -4.39
CA ARG A 30 4.46 -0.08 -4.04
C ARG A 30 5.37 -0.03 -2.81
N LEU A 31 4.90 -0.56 -1.68
CA LEU A 31 5.61 -0.49 -0.40
C LEU A 31 5.83 -1.87 0.20
N LEU A 32 7.00 -2.08 0.80
CA LEU A 32 7.29 -3.24 1.65
C LEU A 32 6.75 -2.99 3.06
N LYS A 33 5.64 -3.65 3.40
CA LYS A 33 5.06 -3.62 4.75
C LYS A 33 5.04 -5.02 5.36
N TYR A 34 5.05 -5.06 6.69
CA TYR A 34 4.98 -6.30 7.42
C TYR A 34 3.55 -6.85 7.40
N SER A 35 3.39 -8.11 7.02
CA SER A 35 2.12 -8.84 7.17
C SER A 35 2.17 -9.68 8.43
N ALA A 36 1.20 -9.49 9.32
CA ALA A 36 1.09 -10.27 10.55
C ALA A 36 0.73 -11.74 10.27
N LYS A 37 -0.06 -11.99 9.21
CA LYS A 37 -0.46 -13.35 8.80
C LYS A 37 0.72 -14.18 8.31
N LEU A 38 1.58 -13.59 7.47
CA LEU A 38 2.75 -14.28 6.91
C LEU A 38 4.01 -14.14 7.77
N ARG A 39 3.98 -13.28 8.80
CA ARG A 39 5.11 -12.95 9.68
C ARG A 39 6.38 -12.50 8.93
N ARG A 40 6.19 -11.83 7.79
CA ARG A 40 7.29 -11.31 6.95
C ARG A 40 6.86 -10.05 6.21
N ARG A 41 7.83 -9.30 5.68
CA ARG A 41 7.56 -8.14 4.83
C ARG A 41 7.17 -8.60 3.44
N VAL A 42 6.04 -8.08 2.96
CA VAL A 42 5.50 -8.37 1.63
C VAL A 42 5.18 -7.07 0.91
N TRP A 43 4.98 -7.17 -0.40
CA TRP A 43 4.62 -6.04 -1.23
C TRP A 43 3.15 -5.71 -1.09
N PHE A 44 2.87 -4.44 -0.81
CA PHE A 44 1.55 -3.84 -0.85
C PHE A 44 1.52 -2.83 -2.00
N VAL A 45 0.49 -2.89 -2.82
CA VAL A 45 0.35 -2.10 -4.05
C VAL A 45 -0.91 -1.23 -3.94
N GLU A 46 -0.85 0.00 -4.46
CA GLU A 46 -2.00 0.90 -4.57
C GLU A 46 -3.12 0.26 -5.39
N GLU A 47 -4.31 0.17 -4.77
CA GLU A 47 -5.59 -0.22 -5.39
C GLU A 47 -6.25 0.97 -6.09
#